data_AF-A0AA45G8D4-F1
#
_entry.id   AF-A0AA45G8D4-F1
#
_cell.length_a   1.000
_cell.length_b   1.000
_cell.length_c   1.000
_cell.angle_alpha   90.00
_cell.angle_beta   90.00
_cell.angle_gamma   90.00
#
_symmetry.space_group_name_H-M   'P 1'
#
loop_
_entity.id
_entity.type
_entity.pdbx_description
1 polymer ?
#
loop_
_entity_poly.entity_id
_entity_poly.type
_entity_poly.pdbx_seq_one_letter_code
_entity_poly.pdbx_strand_id
1 'polypeptide(L)'
;MATTHTVHHHESHGNHPMSVVAFCATLLGFAFAGLWLVALGSGHGTALAFGLVALALFVVAATAFRMVSTHATHGPLQPENTDVETGRYLHEYRD
;
A
#
# COMPACT_ATOMS: atom_id res chain seq x y z
N MET A 1 6.31 1.94 45.39
CA MET A 1 5.57 2.12 44.13
C MET A 1 6.39 1.45 43.04
N ALA A 2 5.94 0.31 42.53
CA ALA A 2 6.59 -0.36 41.42
C ALA A 2 6.05 0.26 40.13
N THR A 3 6.92 0.95 39.38
CA THR A 3 6.61 1.42 38.03
C THR A 3 6.54 0.22 37.11
N THR A 4 5.32 -0.24 36.81
CA THR A 4 5.07 -1.25 35.79
C THR A 4 5.45 -0.65 34.44
N HIS A 5 6.61 -1.01 33.92
CA HIS A 5 7.03 -0.63 32.57
C HIS A 5 6.16 -1.44 31.59
N THR A 6 5.08 -0.84 31.09
CA THR A 6 4.29 -1.39 30.00
C THR A 6 5.19 -1.45 28.76
N VAL A 7 5.64 -2.66 28.43
CA VAL A 7 6.33 -2.90 27.17
C VAL A 7 5.28 -2.75 26.09
N HIS A 8 5.25 -1.61 25.39
CA HIS A 8 4.41 -1.43 24.22
C HIS A 8 4.68 -2.59 23.26
N HIS A 9 3.65 -3.39 23.00
CA HIS A 9 3.74 -4.51 22.07
C HIS A 9 4.10 -3.95 20.70
N HIS A 10 5.27 -4.31 20.18
CA HIS A 10 5.67 -3.89 18.84
C HIS A 10 4.83 -4.68 17.83
N GLU A 11 3.71 -4.10 17.42
CA GLU A 11 2.88 -4.65 16.35
C GLU A 11 3.67 -4.54 15.04
N SER A 12 4.31 -5.66 14.66
CA SER A 12 4.97 -5.80 13.36
C SER A 12 3.89 -5.75 12.27
N HIS A 13 3.80 -4.63 11.57
CA HIS A 13 2.82 -4.40 10.51
C HIS A 13 3.13 -5.36 9.34
N GLY A 14 2.37 -6.46 9.23
CA GLY A 14 2.64 -7.57 8.31
C GLY A 14 2.56 -7.27 6.81
N ASN A 15 2.18 -6.05 6.41
CA ASN A 15 1.95 -5.68 5.00
C ASN A 15 3.07 -4.87 4.35
N HIS A 16 4.21 -4.68 5.02
CA HIS A 16 5.37 -3.95 4.51
C HIS A 16 5.88 -4.37 3.11
N PRO A 17 6.01 -5.66 2.75
CA PRO A 17 6.53 -6.02 1.44
C PRO A 17 5.53 -5.76 0.30
N MET A 18 4.22 -5.90 0.56
CA MET A 18 3.19 -5.69 -0.46
C MET A 18 3.01 -4.21 -0.82
N SER A 19 3.18 -3.30 0.15
CA SER A 19 3.15 -1.86 -0.15
C SER A 19 4.34 -1.42 -1.00
N VAL A 20 5.52 -2.02 -0.79
CA VAL A 20 6.71 -1.80 -1.64
C VAL A 20 6.46 -2.31 -3.07
N VAL A 21 5.88 -3.50 -3.22
CA VAL A 21 5.49 -4.03 -4.54
C VAL A 21 4.50 -3.10 -5.24
N ALA A 22 3.47 -2.63 -4.52
CA ALA A 22 2.48 -1.70 -5.07
C ALA A 22 3.10 -0.38 -5.54
N PHE A 23 4.04 0.16 -4.75
CA PHE A 23 4.78 1.38 -5.07
C PHE A 23 5.66 1.20 -6.33
N CYS A 24 6.49 0.16 -6.37
CA CYS A 24 7.34 -0.13 -7.52
C CYS A 24 6.53 -0.38 -8.79
N ALA A 25 5.43 -1.15 -8.69
CA ALA A 25 4.54 -1.40 -9.82
C ALA A 25 3.91 -0.11 -10.35
N THR A 26 3.56 0.84 -9.46
CA THR A 26 3.02 2.15 -9.85
C THR A 26 4.04 2.99 -10.61
N LEU A 27 5.28 3.10 -10.09
CA LEU A 27 6.35 3.85 -10.75
C LEU A 27 6.68 3.29 -12.13
N LEU A 28 6.82 1.97 -12.24
CA LEU A 28 7.06 1.31 -13.51
C LEU A 28 5.85 1.47 -14.45
N GLY A 29 4.62 1.37 -13.93
CA GLY A 29 3.40 1.57 -14.72
C GLY A 29 3.38 2.94 -15.39
N PHE A 30 3.72 4.01 -14.65
CA PHE A 30 3.84 5.35 -15.23
C PHE A 30 4.98 5.47 -16.26
N ALA A 31 6.14 4.87 -15.99
CA ALA A 31 7.25 4.87 -16.95
C ALA A 31 6.85 4.21 -18.29
N PHE A 32 6.21 3.04 -18.22
CA PHE A 32 5.72 2.33 -19.40
C PHE A 32 4.55 3.04 -20.08
N ALA A 33 3.68 3.73 -19.33
CA ALA A 33 2.63 4.57 -19.91
C ALA A 33 3.20 5.74 -20.71
N GLY A 34 4.27 6.38 -20.21
CA GLY A 34 5.00 7.41 -20.96
C GLY A 34 5.59 6.86 -22.26
N LEU A 35 6.30 5.72 -22.19
CA LEU A 35 6.84 5.04 -23.37
C LEU A 35 5.75 4.63 -24.36
N TRP A 36 4.60 4.19 -23.87
CA TRP A 36 3.44 3.88 -24.70
C TRP A 36 2.95 5.09 -25.48
N LEU A 37 2.74 6.24 -24.82
CA LEU A 37 2.28 7.46 -25.49
C LEU A 37 3.27 7.95 -26.56
N VAL A 38 4.57 7.89 -26.27
CA VAL A 38 5.62 8.26 -27.23
C VAL A 38 5.65 7.29 -28.42
N ALA A 39 5.61 5.98 -28.17
CA ALA A 39 5.58 4.97 -29.21
C ALA A 39 4.30 5.06 -30.07
N LEU A 40 3.16 5.34 -29.44
CA LEU A 40 1.88 5.52 -30.12
C LEU A 40 1.91 6.74 -31.04
N GLY A 41 2.39 7.88 -30.53
CA GLY A 41 2.50 9.12 -31.30
C GLY A 41 3.52 9.05 -32.45
N SER A 42 4.54 8.20 -32.34
CA SER A 42 5.54 7.97 -33.40
C SER A 42 5.17 6.84 -34.37
N GLY A 43 4.02 6.18 -34.20
CA GLY A 43 3.60 5.05 -35.04
C GLY A 43 4.48 3.81 -34.89
N HIS A 44 5.22 3.70 -33.78
CA HIS A 44 6.16 2.61 -33.54
C HIS A 44 5.43 1.33 -33.13
N GLY A 45 5.78 0.19 -33.74
CA GLY A 45 5.09 -1.09 -33.50
C GLY A 45 5.16 -1.60 -32.05
N THR A 46 6.08 -1.06 -31.24
CA THR A 46 6.22 -1.38 -29.82
C THR A 46 5.16 -0.72 -28.93
N ALA A 47 4.33 0.18 -29.48
CA ALA A 47 3.30 0.89 -28.72
C ALA A 47 2.35 -0.06 -27.98
N LEU A 48 1.88 -1.12 -28.66
CA LEU A 48 0.99 -2.11 -28.05
C LEU A 48 1.66 -2.80 -26.86
N ALA A 49 2.92 -3.19 -27.01
CA ALA A 49 3.66 -3.88 -25.95
C ALA A 49 3.81 -3.00 -24.69
N PHE A 50 4.22 -1.73 -24.87
CA PHE A 50 4.33 -0.80 -23.74
C PHE A 50 2.98 -0.52 -23.08
N GLY A 51 1.90 -0.38 -23.86
CA GLY A 51 0.55 -0.22 -23.32
C GLY A 51 0.09 -1.41 -22.49
N LEU A 52 0.33 -2.64 -22.96
CA LEU A 52 -0.01 -3.87 -22.23
C LEU A 52 0.80 -4.01 -20.94
N VAL A 53 2.10 -3.70 -20.98
CA VAL A 53 2.95 -3.75 -19.78
C VAL A 53 2.51 -2.70 -18.76
N ALA A 54 2.22 -1.47 -19.19
CA ALA A 54 1.71 -0.42 -18.31
C ALA A 54 0.40 -0.85 -17.64
N LEU A 55 -0.54 -1.38 -18.42
CA LEU A 55 -1.82 -1.86 -17.91
C LEU A 55 -1.64 -2.97 -16.87
N ALA A 56 -0.80 -3.98 -17.16
CA ALA A 56 -0.52 -5.06 -16.23
C ALA A 56 0.07 -4.55 -14.91
N LEU A 57 1.02 -3.62 -14.96
CA LEU A 57 1.62 -3.01 -13.78
C LEU A 57 0.60 -2.23 -12.94
N PHE A 58 -0.31 -1.48 -13.57
CA PHE A 58 -1.37 -0.78 -12.83
C PHE A 58 -2.38 -1.74 -12.19
N VAL A 59 -2.72 -2.85 -12.85
CA VAL A 59 -3.57 -3.90 -12.26
C VAL A 59 -2.89 -4.54 -11.05
N VAL A 60 -1.59 -4.85 -11.14
CA VAL A 60 -0.81 -5.37 -10.01
C VAL A 60 -0.77 -4.37 -8.85
N ALA A 61 -0.50 -3.08 -9.14
CA ALA A 61 -0.50 -2.05 -8.11
C ALA A 61 -1.88 -1.91 -7.43
N ALA A 62 -2.97 -1.84 -8.20
CA ALA A 62 -4.31 -1.70 -7.68
C ALA A 62 -4.73 -2.90 -6.82
N THR A 63 -4.40 -4.12 -7.25
CA THR A 63 -4.67 -5.34 -6.48
C THR A 63 -3.85 -5.39 -5.19
N ALA A 64 -2.58 -5.02 -5.24
CA ALA A 64 -1.71 -4.95 -4.06
C ALA A 64 -2.21 -3.91 -3.06
N PHE A 65 -2.53 -2.69 -3.49
CA PHE A 65 -3.13 -1.68 -2.61
C PHE A 65 -4.45 -2.14 -2.02
N ARG A 66 -5.29 -2.82 -2.81
CA ARG A 66 -6.54 -3.37 -2.30
C ARG A 66 -6.28 -4.41 -1.20
N MET A 67 -5.35 -5.34 -1.41
CA MET A 67 -4.99 -6.32 -0.37
C MET A 67 -4.48 -5.63 0.89
N VAL A 68 -3.59 -4.65 0.75
CA VAL A 68 -3.08 -3.88 1.90
C VAL A 68 -4.24 -3.17 2.61
N SER A 69 -5.16 -2.54 1.89
CA SER A 69 -6.30 -1.83 2.50
C SER A 69 -7.32 -2.74 3.19
N THR A 70 -7.45 -4.00 2.76
CA THR A 70 -8.44 -4.93 3.33
C THR A 70 -7.86 -5.88 4.37
N HIS A 71 -6.53 -6.05 4.39
CA HIS A 71 -5.84 -6.97 5.31
C HIS A 71 -4.82 -6.28 6.22
N ALA A 72 -4.62 -4.97 6.10
CA ALA A 72 -3.91 -4.24 7.13
C ALA A 72 -4.86 -4.16 8.32
N THR A 73 -4.69 -5.09 9.26
CA THR A 73 -5.42 -5.03 10.52
C THR A 73 -5.06 -3.72 11.22
N HIS A 74 -3.81 -3.28 11.25
CA HIS A 74 -3.43 -2.02 11.89
C HIS A 74 -2.50 -1.25 10.94
N GLY A 75 -2.82 0.01 10.66
CA GLY A 75 -2.02 0.85 9.76
C GLY A 75 -2.10 2.34 10.14
N PRO A 76 -1.00 3.10 10.03
CA PRO A 76 -0.96 4.52 10.42
C PRO A 76 -1.91 5.41 9.61
N LEU A 77 -2.40 4.93 8.46
CA LEU A 77 -3.35 5.63 7.59
C LEU A 77 -4.81 5.29 7.89
N GLN A 78 -5.06 4.22 8.64
CA GLN A 78 -6.39 3.75 8.97
C GLN A 78 -6.39 3.29 10.42
N PRO A 79 -6.48 4.24 11.38
CA PRO A 79 -6.76 3.86 12.76
C PRO A 79 -8.04 3.03 12.75
N GLU A 80 -8.01 1.85 13.38
CA GLU A 80 -9.20 1.04 13.60
C GLU A 80 -10.16 1.88 14.45
N ASN A 81 -11.06 2.63 13.80
CA ASN A 81 -12.09 3.43 14.48
C ASN A 81 -13.25 2.52 14.89
N THR A 82 -12.92 1.49 15.67
CA THR A 82 -13.89 0.60 16.30
C THR A 82 -14.05 1.01 17.76
N ASP A 83 -15.22 0.75 18.33
CA ASP A 83 -15.49 1.06 19.74
C ASP A 83 -14.54 0.29 20.68
N VAL A 84 -14.13 -0.93 20.27
CA VAL A 84 -13.19 -1.78 21.01
C VAL A 84 -11.80 -1.14 21.06
N GLU A 85 -11.29 -0.70 19.91
CA GLU A 85 -9.97 -0.10 19.81
C GLU A 85 -9.93 1.28 20.47
N THR A 86 -11.01 2.05 20.34
CA THR A 86 -11.18 3.32 21.08
C THR A 86 -11.16 3.09 22.59
N GLY A 87 -11.82 2.03 23.07
CA GLY A 87 -11.77 1.62 24.47
C GLY A 87 -10.35 1.23 24.93
N ARG A 88 -9.62 0.46 24.12
CA ARG A 88 -8.21 0.12 24.38
C ARG A 88 -7.33 1.38 24.48
N TYR A 89 -7.41 2.27 23.50
CA TYR A 89 -6.65 3.52 23.48
C TYR A 89 -6.97 4.43 24.68
N LEU A 90 -8.26 4.60 25.00
CA LEU A 90 -8.65 5.42 26.14
C LEU A 90 -8.16 4.82 27.46
N HIS A 91 -8.23 3.50 27.62
CA HIS A 91 -7.71 2.85 28.83
C HIS A 91 -6.19 2.97 28.95
N GLU A 92 -5.43 2.86 27.85
CA GLU A 92 -3.97 2.86 27.89
C GLU A 92 -3.35 4.27 28.05
N TYR A 93 -4.04 5.32 27.60
CA TYR A 93 -3.49 6.69 27.60
C TYR A 93 -4.27 7.72 28.41
N ARG A 94 -5.52 7.43 28.84
CA ARG A 94 -6.35 8.36 29.62
C ARG A 94 -6.48 7.97 31.09
N ASP A 95 -6.52 6.68 31.40
CA ASP A 95 -6.62 6.15 32.77
C ASP A 95 -5.23 5.94 33.39
#